data_AF-A0A433PGR0-F1
#
_entry.id   AF-A0A433PGR0-F1
#
_cell.length_a   1.000
_cell.length_b   1.000
_cell.length_c   1.000
_cell.angle_alpha   90.00
_cell.angle_beta   90.00
_cell.angle_gamma   90.00
#
_symmetry.space_group_name_H-M   'P 1'
#
loop_
_entity.id
_entity.type
_entity.pdbx_description
1 polymer ?
#
loop_
_entity_poly.entity_id
_entity_poly.type
_entity_poly.pdbx_seq_one_letter_code
_entity_poly.pdbx_strand_id
1 'polypeptide(L)'
;MNRPTPVTQPRRMHSSGYSTRITPAPAAAAAVVANATDDGNDDFKLKLHGQFMLYRLYLVRSICPTVHLNRWYRLNLALINECNLFRHQDMEPDGAVRLQCEFLVRNPAADADELYAIEARPMQDEVWAFDGAVEMEWPGFKGRGKGGLEYRVVRRKGWEGGAAVPPLAVAEEKYIHVFPDPQVEHSVNVLPLVVGPLTIIDELDHELDHALDPDAVSLIGHGSRSPSPAAVVPTLPTNEIPTQFWDAEDSLYVMYRAFPVPDLREKTSAKNGCAVIPMLLINELSDGGIPGKVWDSAYVLSGFFSNMISRNLKWMEGKHIVDLSAGTGFVGLFLASIASTLPHPTFATATMTPTTPHITITDLPHALAHIHKNLRLNAHLIARPARSARLKIRSLAWGCDADVRALRPCDVVIASDVIYETTLFADLVKTLVALSIPGRTRVYIGYKRRGLEREDEAAFFRMCREHFDITVIGGEAMLAQAVGLAGADVDDDEGAMLPDLAKKSGVFVCRMMRRVR
;
A
#
# COMPACT_ATOMS: atom_id res chain seq x y z
N MET A 1 -35.75 60.62 -21.12
CA MET A 1 -34.48 61.02 -21.77
C MET A 1 -33.43 61.22 -20.69
N ASN A 2 -32.30 60.49 -20.81
CA ASN A 2 -30.96 60.70 -20.21
C ASN A 2 -30.82 60.75 -18.68
N ARG A 3 -29.93 60.01 -18.01
CA ARG A 3 -28.87 59.03 -18.37
C ARG A 3 -28.51 58.27 -17.06
N PRO A 4 -28.10 56.99 -17.11
CA PRO A 4 -27.68 56.24 -15.93
C PRO A 4 -26.19 56.44 -15.59
N THR A 5 -25.87 56.35 -14.30
CA THR A 5 -24.54 56.37 -13.69
C THR A 5 -23.71 55.13 -14.07
N PRO A 6 -22.38 55.25 -14.24
CA PRO A 6 -21.55 54.16 -14.76
C PRO A 6 -21.21 53.12 -13.70
N VAL A 7 -21.33 51.86 -14.11
CA VAL A 7 -20.84 50.65 -13.44
C VAL A 7 -19.31 50.65 -13.46
N THR A 8 -18.69 50.63 -12.29
CA THR A 8 -17.26 50.40 -12.10
C THR A 8 -16.92 48.94 -12.43
N GLN A 9 -16.26 48.72 -13.57
CA GLN A 9 -15.58 47.46 -13.86
C GLN A 9 -14.37 47.27 -12.93
N PRO A 10 -14.15 46.07 -12.37
CA PRO A 10 -12.89 45.76 -11.71
C PRO A 10 -11.75 45.66 -12.74
N ARG A 11 -10.64 46.35 -12.43
CA ARG A 11 -9.40 46.39 -13.20
C ARG A 11 -8.92 44.99 -13.61
N ARG A 12 -8.70 44.80 -14.91
CA ARG A 12 -7.78 43.77 -15.44
C ARG A 12 -6.39 44.03 -14.84
N MET A 13 -5.94 43.16 -13.95
CA MET A 13 -4.51 43.00 -13.68
C MET A 13 -3.95 41.92 -14.59
N HIS A 14 -2.81 42.26 -15.19
CA HIS A 14 -2.12 41.53 -16.23
C HIS A 14 -1.76 40.10 -15.83
N SER A 15 -2.00 39.16 -16.75
CA SER A 15 -1.48 37.80 -16.70
C SER A 15 0.04 37.82 -16.87
N SER A 16 0.79 37.79 -15.77
CA SER A 16 2.18 37.34 -15.80
C SER A 16 2.16 35.82 -15.98
N GLY A 17 2.55 35.35 -17.17
CA GLY A 17 2.69 33.93 -17.46
C GLY A 17 3.71 33.29 -16.52
N TYR A 18 3.22 32.47 -15.60
CA TYR A 18 4.07 31.47 -14.94
C TYR A 18 4.29 30.34 -15.94
N SER A 19 5.43 30.41 -16.62
CA SER A 19 6.00 29.28 -17.34
C SER A 19 6.31 28.17 -16.34
N THR A 20 5.48 27.14 -16.29
CA THR A 20 5.79 25.88 -15.60
C THR A 20 6.88 25.14 -16.36
N ARG A 21 8.13 25.55 -16.16
CA ARG A 21 9.26 24.63 -16.28
C ARG A 21 9.31 23.84 -14.98
N ILE A 22 8.82 22.61 -15.04
CA ILE A 22 9.07 21.61 -14.00
C ILE A 22 10.57 21.30 -14.09
N THR A 23 11.36 21.92 -13.22
CA THR A 23 12.71 21.46 -12.94
C THR A 23 12.60 20.16 -12.13
N PRO A 24 13.22 19.05 -12.55
CA PRO A 24 13.29 17.85 -11.72
C PRO A 24 14.03 18.21 -10.44
N ALA A 25 13.44 17.89 -9.28
CA ALA A 25 14.09 18.12 -7.99
C ALA A 25 15.36 17.26 -7.91
N PRO A 26 16.56 17.85 -7.75
CA PRO A 26 17.79 17.08 -7.65
C PRO A 26 17.92 16.53 -6.22
N ALA A 27 18.16 15.22 -6.09
CA ALA A 27 18.91 14.50 -5.05
C ALA A 27 18.68 14.77 -3.53
N ALA A 28 17.90 15.76 -3.12
CA ALA A 28 17.79 16.22 -1.74
C ALA A 28 16.99 15.25 -0.85
N ALA A 29 16.03 14.50 -1.42
CA ALA A 29 15.29 13.47 -0.68
C ALA A 29 16.18 12.27 -0.30
N ALA A 30 17.23 11.99 -1.07
CA ALA A 30 18.24 10.98 -0.71
C ALA A 30 19.25 11.50 0.32
N ALA A 31 19.55 12.81 0.31
CA ALA A 31 20.52 13.42 1.21
C ALA A 31 20.02 13.54 2.66
N VAL A 32 18.70 13.66 2.89
CA VAL A 32 18.13 13.65 4.26
C VAL A 32 18.20 12.27 4.91
N VAL A 33 18.37 11.20 4.11
CA VAL A 33 18.52 9.82 4.60
C VAL A 33 19.98 9.46 4.92
N ALA A 34 20.95 10.28 4.48
CA ALA A 34 22.38 9.95 4.57
C ALA A 34 23.15 10.68 5.70
N ASN A 35 22.64 11.78 6.25
CA ASN A 35 23.40 12.63 7.19
C ASN A 35 22.64 12.97 8.48
N ALA A 36 22.09 11.98 9.17
CA ALA A 36 21.81 12.15 10.60
C ALA A 36 23.11 11.89 11.37
N THR A 37 23.85 12.96 11.66
CA THR A 37 25.00 12.90 12.55
C THR A 37 24.59 12.34 13.91
N ASP A 38 25.50 11.54 14.45
CA ASP A 38 25.48 10.83 15.71
C ASP A 38 25.42 11.77 16.92
N ASP A 39 24.30 12.48 17.09
CA ASP A 39 24.05 13.34 18.25
C ASP A 39 23.16 12.62 19.26
N GLY A 40 23.79 11.86 20.15
CA GLY A 40 23.59 11.94 21.61
C GLY A 40 22.22 11.67 22.24
N ASN A 41 21.27 11.02 21.57
CA ASN A 41 19.98 10.67 22.21
C ASN A 41 19.47 9.28 21.87
N ASP A 42 20.35 8.29 21.99
CA ASP A 42 20.03 6.89 21.73
C ASP A 42 18.92 6.36 22.64
N ASP A 43 18.84 6.80 23.90
CA ASP A 43 17.75 6.40 24.81
C ASP A 43 16.37 6.87 24.34
N PHE A 44 16.26 8.10 23.82
CA PHE A 44 15.01 8.58 23.22
C PHE A 44 14.67 7.81 21.93
N LYS A 45 15.67 7.58 21.06
CA LYS A 45 15.48 6.79 19.83
C LYS A 45 15.06 5.36 20.16
N LEU A 46 15.67 4.71 21.16
CA LEU A 46 15.31 3.36 21.63
C LEU A 46 13.90 3.31 22.24
N LYS A 47 13.53 4.28 23.10
CA LYS A 47 12.16 4.40 23.62
C LYS A 47 11.14 4.60 22.52
N LEU A 48 11.51 5.37 21.49
CA LEU A 48 10.68 5.63 20.32
C LEU A 48 10.55 4.37 19.45
N HIS A 49 11.65 3.66 19.16
CA HIS A 49 11.65 2.37 18.47
C HIS A 49 10.86 1.29 19.22
N GLY A 50 10.94 1.26 20.55
CA GLY A 50 10.18 0.32 21.40
C GLY A 50 8.67 0.53 21.41
N GLN A 51 8.17 1.66 20.88
CA GLN A 51 6.73 1.90 20.68
C GLN A 51 6.26 1.55 19.25
N PHE A 52 7.19 1.21 18.35
CA PHE A 52 6.96 1.09 16.91
C PHE A 52 7.26 -0.33 16.43
N MET A 53 6.20 -1.13 16.36
CA MET A 53 6.28 -2.59 16.18
C MET A 53 6.03 -3.08 14.74
N LEU A 54 5.83 -2.15 13.81
CA LEU A 54 5.51 -2.44 12.41
C LEU A 54 6.49 -1.73 11.47
N TYR A 55 7.47 -2.48 10.98
CA TYR A 55 8.43 -1.99 10.01
C TYR A 55 7.87 -2.03 8.59
N ARG A 56 8.42 -1.18 7.74
CA ARG A 56 8.08 -1.06 6.33
C ARG A 56 9.35 -1.23 5.51
N LEU A 57 9.26 -2.02 4.45
CA LEU A 57 10.27 -1.98 3.40
C LEU A 57 10.20 -0.63 2.68
N TYR A 58 11.35 0.01 2.53
CA TYR A 58 11.52 1.28 1.85
C TYR A 58 12.62 1.18 0.81
N LEU A 59 12.35 1.65 -0.41
CA LEU A 59 13.32 1.67 -1.49
C LEU A 59 14.26 2.87 -1.32
N VAL A 60 15.54 2.58 -1.00
CA VAL A 60 16.55 3.61 -0.69
C VAL A 60 17.08 4.26 -1.97
N ARG A 61 17.18 3.48 -3.05
CA ARG A 61 17.69 3.93 -4.35
C ARG A 61 16.69 3.60 -5.44
N SER A 62 16.50 4.52 -6.37
CA SER A 62 15.72 4.24 -7.58
C SER A 62 16.19 2.98 -8.29
N ILE A 63 15.26 2.36 -8.98
CA ILE A 63 15.56 1.30 -9.94
C ILE A 63 15.30 1.76 -11.36
N CYS A 64 15.86 1.04 -12.33
CA CYS A 64 15.51 1.23 -13.73
C CYS A 64 14.06 0.76 -13.94
N PRO A 65 13.17 1.58 -14.53
CA PRO A 65 11.83 1.16 -14.92
C PRO A 65 11.89 0.15 -16.07
N THR A 66 13.02 0.06 -16.77
CA THR A 66 13.22 -0.83 -17.92
C THR A 66 14.14 -1.99 -17.54
N VAL A 67 13.63 -3.20 -17.62
CA VAL A 67 14.31 -4.41 -17.15
C VAL A 67 14.54 -5.37 -18.32
N HIS A 68 15.80 -5.69 -18.58
CA HIS A 68 16.20 -6.66 -19.59
C HIS A 68 16.21 -8.07 -18.99
N LEU A 69 15.86 -9.05 -19.81
CA LEU A 69 15.95 -10.44 -19.39
C LEU A 69 17.37 -10.87 -19.01
N ASN A 70 17.45 -11.78 -18.06
CA ASN A 70 18.66 -12.45 -17.59
C ASN A 70 19.76 -11.51 -17.02
N ARG A 71 19.47 -10.22 -16.85
CA ARG A 71 20.37 -9.27 -16.18
C ARG A 71 19.98 -9.10 -14.71
N TRP A 72 21.00 -8.96 -13.85
CA TRP A 72 20.81 -8.74 -12.42
C TRP A 72 20.64 -7.25 -12.12
N TYR A 73 19.62 -6.95 -11.32
CA TYR A 73 19.26 -5.63 -10.82
C TYR A 73 19.26 -5.65 -9.30
N ARG A 74 19.60 -4.52 -8.66
CA ARG A 74 19.69 -4.43 -7.19
C ARG A 74 18.54 -3.60 -6.61
N LEU A 75 17.86 -4.14 -5.61
CA LEU A 75 16.93 -3.42 -4.75
C LEU A 75 17.62 -3.12 -3.43
N ASN A 76 18.00 -1.85 -3.24
CA ASN A 76 18.56 -1.37 -1.98
C ASN A 76 17.42 -0.96 -1.05
N LEU A 77 17.25 -1.67 0.06
CA LEU A 77 16.10 -1.54 0.94
C LEU A 77 16.51 -1.11 2.35
N ALA A 78 15.58 -0.40 2.99
CA ALA A 78 15.66 0.00 4.38
C ALA A 78 14.42 -0.48 5.13
N LEU A 79 14.60 -0.91 6.38
CA LEU A 79 13.54 -1.05 7.36
C LEU A 79 13.34 0.29 8.06
N ILE A 80 12.18 0.90 7.79
CA ILE A 80 11.74 2.13 8.46
C ILE A 80 10.50 1.85 9.29
N ASN A 81 10.31 2.59 10.38
CA ASN A 81 9.04 2.58 11.10
C ASN A 81 8.03 3.55 10.48
N GLU A 82 6.85 3.70 11.07
CA GLU A 82 5.79 4.60 10.60
C GLU A 82 6.19 6.08 10.52
N CYS A 83 7.17 6.49 11.33
CA CYS A 83 7.70 7.85 11.36
C CYS A 83 8.82 8.08 10.32
N ASN A 84 9.08 7.11 9.43
CA ASN A 84 10.24 7.08 8.53
C ASN A 84 11.59 7.11 9.26
N LEU A 85 11.63 6.75 10.54
CA LEU A 85 12.89 6.65 11.25
C LEU A 85 13.57 5.34 10.85
N PHE A 86 14.79 5.49 10.39
CA PHE A 86 15.64 4.39 9.98
C PHE A 86 16.04 3.55 11.19
N ARG A 87 15.94 2.23 11.10
CA ARG A 87 16.43 1.35 12.16
C ARG A 87 17.96 1.27 12.07
N HIS A 88 18.65 2.07 12.88
CA HIS A 88 20.10 2.27 12.76
C HIS A 88 20.89 0.99 13.07
N GLN A 89 20.70 0.38 14.24
CA GLN A 89 21.51 -0.78 14.69
C GLN A 89 20.76 -1.82 15.57
N ASP A 90 19.44 -1.73 15.70
CA ASP A 90 18.70 -2.44 16.75
C ASP A 90 17.88 -3.65 16.28
N MET A 91 18.23 -4.31 15.16
CA MET A 91 17.84 -5.72 15.12
C MET A 91 18.67 -6.39 16.21
N GLU A 92 18.09 -7.29 17.00
CA GLU A 92 18.93 -8.16 17.83
C GLU A 92 20.08 -8.68 16.95
N PRO A 93 21.30 -8.89 17.46
CA PRO A 93 22.44 -9.30 16.63
C PRO A 93 22.13 -10.51 15.72
N ASP A 94 21.22 -11.37 16.16
CA ASP A 94 20.72 -12.56 15.45
C ASP A 94 19.40 -12.33 14.66
N GLY A 95 18.84 -11.13 14.75
CA GLY A 95 17.62 -10.72 14.06
C GLY A 95 17.81 -10.77 12.55
N ALA A 96 16.96 -11.54 11.88
CA ALA A 96 16.94 -11.70 10.45
C ALA A 96 15.54 -11.45 9.89
N VAL A 97 15.50 -10.96 8.65
CA VAL A 97 14.31 -10.93 7.81
C VAL A 97 14.70 -11.47 6.45
N ARG A 98 14.08 -12.58 6.04
CA ARG A 98 14.25 -13.15 4.70
C ARG A 98 13.17 -12.61 3.78
N LEU A 99 13.55 -12.16 2.59
CA LEU A 99 12.65 -11.62 1.58
C LEU A 99 12.48 -12.60 0.42
N GLN A 100 11.29 -12.58 -0.16
CA GLN A 100 10.97 -13.13 -1.46
C GLN A 100 10.52 -12.01 -2.40
N CYS A 101 10.59 -12.28 -3.70
CA CYS A 101 10.34 -11.31 -4.75
C CYS A 101 9.66 -12.00 -5.93
N GLU A 102 8.50 -11.51 -6.34
CA GLU A 102 7.72 -12.05 -7.45
C GLU A 102 7.06 -10.91 -8.26
N PHE A 103 6.48 -11.23 -9.42
CA PHE A 103 5.61 -10.28 -10.10
C PHE A 103 4.26 -10.23 -9.41
N LEU A 104 3.78 -9.01 -9.16
CA LEU A 104 2.45 -8.80 -8.63
C LEU A 104 1.41 -9.09 -9.73
N VAL A 105 0.59 -10.10 -9.49
CA VAL A 105 -0.60 -10.36 -10.30
C VAL A 105 -1.69 -9.35 -9.96
N ARG A 106 -2.08 -8.51 -10.92
CA ARG A 106 -3.13 -7.49 -10.73
C ARG A 106 -4.48 -7.97 -11.25
N ASN A 107 -4.47 -8.82 -12.27
CA ASN A 107 -5.66 -9.42 -12.84
C ASN A 107 -5.40 -10.89 -13.18
N PRO A 108 -5.78 -11.84 -12.30
CA PRO A 108 -5.51 -13.27 -12.50
C PRO A 108 -5.99 -13.83 -13.85
N ALA A 109 -7.04 -13.27 -14.45
CA ALA A 109 -7.55 -13.71 -15.75
C ALA A 109 -6.71 -13.20 -16.94
N ALA A 110 -6.00 -12.09 -16.79
CA ALA A 110 -5.07 -11.57 -17.80
C ALA A 110 -3.63 -12.06 -17.55
N ASP A 111 -3.27 -12.30 -16.29
CA ASP A 111 -1.93 -12.66 -15.84
C ASP A 111 -1.73 -14.19 -15.70
N ALA A 112 -2.71 -15.02 -16.10
CA ALA A 112 -2.68 -16.48 -15.94
C ALA A 112 -1.54 -17.16 -16.71
N ASP A 113 -1.14 -16.59 -17.85
CA ASP A 113 -0.05 -17.08 -18.72
C ASP A 113 1.17 -16.15 -18.65
N GLU A 114 1.58 -15.78 -17.43
CA GLU A 114 2.76 -14.94 -17.24
C GLU A 114 4.02 -15.56 -17.86
N LEU A 115 4.49 -14.97 -18.97
CA LEU A 115 5.68 -15.36 -19.73
C LEU A 115 6.97 -15.30 -18.89
N TYR A 116 6.99 -14.43 -17.88
CA TYR A 116 8.17 -14.10 -17.10
C TYR A 116 8.07 -14.55 -15.64
N ALA A 117 9.21 -14.74 -15.02
CA ALA A 117 9.37 -14.99 -13.58
C ALA A 117 10.53 -14.17 -13.03
N ILE A 118 10.51 -13.93 -11.72
CA ILE A 118 11.61 -13.29 -11.01
C ILE A 118 12.44 -14.37 -10.31
N GLU A 119 13.75 -14.32 -10.51
CA GLU A 119 14.71 -15.01 -9.66
C GLU A 119 15.37 -13.98 -8.75
N ALA A 120 15.47 -14.29 -7.46
CA ALA A 120 16.08 -13.41 -6.46
C ALA A 120 17.25 -14.10 -5.75
N ARG A 121 18.29 -13.33 -5.44
CA ARG A 121 19.47 -13.80 -4.70
C ARG A 121 19.91 -12.76 -3.64
N PRO A 122 20.73 -13.16 -2.67
CA PRO A 122 21.33 -12.23 -1.72
C PRO A 122 22.15 -11.17 -2.45
N MET A 123 22.20 -9.94 -1.92
CA MET A 123 23.10 -8.92 -2.47
C MET A 123 24.54 -9.41 -2.39
N GLN A 124 25.26 -9.31 -3.50
CA GLN A 124 26.67 -9.69 -3.55
C GLN A 124 27.52 -8.56 -2.98
N ASP A 125 28.59 -8.92 -2.28
CA ASP A 125 29.56 -7.95 -1.75
C ASP A 125 30.37 -7.38 -2.93
N GLU A 126 30.19 -6.10 -3.20
CA GLU A 126 31.03 -5.36 -4.13
C GLU A 126 31.80 -4.33 -3.32
N VAL A 127 33.09 -4.21 -3.58
CA VAL A 127 34.09 -3.36 -2.89
C VAL A 127 33.68 -1.87 -2.74
N TRP A 128 32.59 -1.43 -3.40
CA TRP A 128 32.07 -0.06 -3.43
C TRP A 128 30.59 0.07 -3.05
N ALA A 129 29.93 -1.01 -2.64
CA ALA A 129 28.48 -1.06 -2.49
C ALA A 129 28.05 -0.97 -1.01
N PHE A 130 27.53 0.21 -0.64
CA PHE A 130 26.72 0.42 0.57
C PHE A 130 27.47 0.16 1.90
N ASP A 131 28.11 1.22 2.40
CA ASP A 131 28.88 1.20 3.65
C ASP A 131 28.09 0.52 4.81
N GLY A 132 28.60 -0.61 5.29
CA GLY A 132 28.04 -1.39 6.40
C GLY A 132 27.10 -2.56 6.05
N ALA A 133 26.96 -2.97 4.78
CA ALA A 133 26.28 -4.23 4.44
C ALA A 133 27.13 -5.44 4.90
N VAL A 134 26.52 -6.35 5.67
CA VAL A 134 27.13 -7.64 6.04
C VAL A 134 26.93 -8.61 4.88
N GLU A 135 27.86 -9.53 4.62
CA GLU A 135 27.65 -10.62 3.65
C GLU A 135 26.38 -11.40 4.02
N MET A 136 25.48 -11.57 3.04
CA MET A 136 24.14 -12.11 3.25
C MET A 136 24.01 -13.48 2.61
N GLU A 137 23.58 -14.47 3.39
CA GLU A 137 23.29 -15.83 2.89
C GLU A 137 21.92 -15.91 2.19
N TRP A 138 21.04 -14.92 2.40
CA TRP A 138 19.69 -14.85 1.83
C TRP A 138 19.34 -13.42 1.36
N PRO A 139 18.36 -13.25 0.44
CA PRO A 139 17.78 -11.93 0.16
C PRO A 139 17.11 -11.34 1.42
N GLY A 140 17.44 -10.11 1.85
CA GLY A 140 16.74 -9.46 2.98
C GLY A 140 17.58 -8.60 3.90
N PHE A 141 17.49 -8.84 5.23
CA PHE A 141 18.18 -8.11 6.28
C PHE A 141 18.78 -9.05 7.34
N LYS A 142 19.92 -8.68 7.92
CA LYS A 142 20.58 -9.40 9.04
C LYS A 142 21.24 -8.39 9.99
N GLY A 143 20.93 -8.47 11.28
CA GLY A 143 21.51 -7.63 12.35
C GLY A 143 21.31 -6.11 12.25
N ARG A 144 20.76 -5.56 11.15
CA ARG A 144 20.64 -4.12 10.89
C ARG A 144 19.44 -3.79 10.00
N GLY A 145 18.97 -2.54 10.00
CA GLY A 145 17.86 -2.08 9.16
C GLY A 145 18.20 -1.85 7.68
N LYS A 146 19.46 -2.02 7.27
CA LYS A 146 19.95 -1.87 5.89
C LYS A 146 20.06 -3.25 5.25
N GLY A 147 19.54 -3.40 4.04
CA GLY A 147 19.52 -4.68 3.36
C GLY A 147 18.97 -4.57 1.94
N GLY A 148 18.51 -5.67 1.39
CA GLY A 148 18.03 -5.70 0.03
C GLY A 148 18.17 -7.06 -0.63
N LEU A 149 18.05 -7.05 -1.94
CA LEU A 149 18.21 -8.24 -2.77
C LEU A 149 18.65 -7.86 -4.17
N GLU A 150 19.18 -8.84 -4.88
CA GLU A 150 19.33 -8.77 -6.33
C GLU A 150 18.27 -9.63 -6.98
N TYR A 151 17.71 -9.14 -8.08
CA TYR A 151 16.71 -9.83 -8.86
C TYR A 151 17.07 -9.85 -10.33
N ARG A 152 16.60 -10.85 -11.06
CA ARG A 152 16.59 -10.86 -12.52
C ARG A 152 15.28 -11.41 -13.04
N VAL A 153 14.91 -10.98 -14.24
CA VAL A 153 13.72 -11.47 -14.93
C VAL A 153 14.13 -12.55 -15.91
N VAL A 154 13.46 -13.69 -15.85
CA VAL A 154 13.70 -14.85 -16.72
C VAL A 154 12.41 -15.29 -17.39
N ARG A 155 12.49 -15.95 -18.55
CA ARG A 155 11.32 -16.61 -19.17
C ARG A 155 10.99 -17.90 -18.42
N ARG A 156 9.71 -18.21 -18.20
CA ARG A 156 9.29 -19.48 -17.59
C ARG A 156 9.60 -20.65 -18.52
N LYS A 157 10.14 -21.76 -17.98
CA LYS A 157 10.45 -22.99 -18.74
C LYS A 157 9.14 -23.68 -19.18
N GLY A 158 8.96 -23.90 -20.48
CA GLY A 158 7.77 -24.54 -21.08
C GLY A 158 7.07 -23.72 -22.18
N TRP A 159 7.49 -22.48 -22.41
CA TRP A 159 7.04 -21.70 -23.57
C TRP A 159 7.75 -22.17 -24.85
N GLU A 160 7.12 -23.08 -25.58
CA GLU A 160 7.52 -23.41 -26.95
C GLU A 160 7.06 -22.25 -27.86
N GLY A 161 8.01 -21.58 -28.53
CA GLY A 161 7.83 -20.30 -29.23
C GLY A 161 6.87 -20.31 -30.42
N GLY A 162 5.58 -20.51 -30.16
CA GLY A 162 4.52 -20.56 -31.16
C GLY A 162 3.57 -19.36 -31.17
N ALA A 163 3.60 -18.50 -30.15
CA ALA A 163 2.85 -17.25 -30.15
C ALA A 163 3.80 -16.07 -30.33
N ALA A 164 3.55 -15.26 -31.36
CA ALA A 164 4.30 -14.06 -31.66
C ALA A 164 4.47 -13.22 -30.38
N VAL A 165 5.71 -12.79 -30.10
CA VAL A 165 5.95 -11.73 -29.13
C VAL A 165 5.03 -10.57 -29.52
N PRO A 166 4.14 -10.10 -28.61
CA PRO A 166 3.23 -9.03 -28.96
C PRO A 166 4.04 -7.86 -29.50
N PRO A 167 3.65 -7.25 -30.63
CA PRO A 167 4.39 -6.12 -31.20
C PRO A 167 4.64 -5.07 -30.12
N LEU A 168 5.81 -4.41 -30.17
CA LEU A 168 6.34 -3.38 -29.24
C LEU A 168 5.36 -2.26 -28.78
N ALA A 169 4.11 -2.26 -29.25
CA ALA A 169 3.11 -1.23 -29.04
C ALA A 169 2.32 -1.31 -27.72
N VAL A 170 2.46 -2.34 -26.87
CA VAL A 170 1.99 -2.28 -25.46
C VAL A 170 2.93 -3.10 -24.57
N ALA A 171 4.00 -2.48 -24.06
CA ALA A 171 4.74 -3.09 -22.96
C ALA A 171 3.79 -3.28 -21.77
N GLU A 172 3.55 -4.53 -21.35
CA GLU A 172 2.74 -4.79 -20.16
C GLU A 172 3.44 -4.20 -18.94
N GLU A 173 2.78 -3.28 -18.24
CA GLU A 173 3.25 -2.72 -16.98
C GLU A 173 3.34 -3.82 -15.92
N LYS A 174 4.55 -4.22 -15.54
CA LYS A 174 4.79 -5.20 -14.47
C LYS A 174 5.12 -4.50 -13.16
N TYR A 175 4.83 -5.17 -12.05
CA TYR A 175 5.12 -4.64 -10.71
C TYR A 175 5.85 -5.71 -9.92
N ILE A 176 6.93 -5.34 -9.25
CA ILE A 176 7.67 -6.25 -8.37
C ILE A 176 7.02 -6.20 -7.00
N HIS A 177 6.63 -7.35 -6.48
CA HIS A 177 6.18 -7.54 -5.11
C HIS A 177 7.30 -8.14 -4.27
N VAL A 178 7.77 -7.38 -3.28
CA VAL A 178 8.78 -7.79 -2.31
C VAL A 178 8.12 -7.96 -0.95
N PHE A 179 8.23 -9.14 -0.37
CA PHE A 179 7.56 -9.49 0.89
C PHE A 179 8.44 -10.37 1.78
N PRO A 180 8.23 -10.36 3.11
CA PRO A 180 8.91 -11.30 4.01
C PRO A 180 8.47 -12.74 3.70
N ASP A 181 9.43 -13.66 3.66
CA ASP A 181 9.19 -15.07 3.36
C ASP A 181 8.19 -15.69 4.36
N PRO A 182 6.98 -16.09 3.94
CA PRO A 182 5.96 -16.58 4.86
C PRO A 182 6.32 -17.94 5.50
N GLN A 183 7.32 -18.65 4.96
CA GLN A 183 7.77 -19.95 5.47
C GLN A 183 8.83 -19.83 6.56
N VAL A 184 9.29 -18.62 6.87
CA VAL A 184 10.34 -18.35 7.85
C VAL A 184 9.78 -17.47 8.96
N GLU A 185 10.11 -17.79 10.21
CA GLU A 185 9.80 -16.92 11.33
C GLU A 185 10.75 -15.71 11.32
N HIS A 186 10.17 -14.51 11.33
CA HIS A 186 10.94 -13.27 11.32
C HIS A 186 10.99 -12.65 12.70
N SER A 187 12.16 -12.10 13.03
CA SER A 187 12.40 -11.37 14.28
C SER A 187 11.52 -10.11 14.44
N VAL A 188 11.00 -9.56 13.33
CA VAL A 188 10.15 -8.37 13.32
C VAL A 188 9.04 -8.46 12.28
N ASN A 189 7.94 -7.76 12.52
CA ASN A 189 6.86 -7.63 11.54
C ASN A 189 7.26 -6.57 10.50
N VAL A 190 7.31 -6.98 9.23
CA VAL A 190 7.67 -6.12 8.11
C VAL A 190 6.55 -6.12 7.08
N LEU A 191 6.12 -4.94 6.65
CA LEU A 191 5.12 -4.78 5.61
C LEU A 191 5.74 -4.93 4.22
N PRO A 192 5.08 -5.65 3.29
CA PRO A 192 5.50 -5.77 1.91
C PRO A 192 5.66 -4.42 1.20
N LEU A 193 6.40 -4.47 0.10
CA LEU A 193 6.63 -3.36 -0.81
C LEU A 193 6.32 -3.80 -2.23
N VAL A 194 5.59 -2.98 -2.96
CA VAL A 194 5.47 -3.10 -4.40
C VAL A 194 6.20 -1.96 -5.08
N VAL A 195 6.96 -2.27 -6.13
CA VAL A 195 7.70 -1.29 -6.95
C VAL A 195 7.28 -1.45 -8.40
N GLY A 196 6.94 -0.34 -9.07
CA GLY A 196 6.54 -0.36 -10.47
C GLY A 196 5.80 0.92 -10.91
N PRO A 197 5.31 0.98 -12.17
CA PRO A 197 5.38 -0.08 -13.17
C PRO A 197 6.79 -0.24 -13.77
N LEU A 198 7.06 -1.43 -14.29
CA LEU A 198 8.27 -1.80 -15.03
C LEU A 198 7.91 -2.24 -16.45
N THR A 199 8.79 -1.93 -17.38
CA THR A 199 8.77 -2.40 -18.76
C THR A 199 9.82 -3.49 -18.92
N ILE A 200 9.42 -4.66 -19.44
CA ILE A 200 10.36 -5.74 -19.72
C ILE A 200 10.83 -5.63 -21.17
N ILE A 201 12.15 -5.62 -21.38
CA ILE A 201 12.76 -5.71 -22.71
C ILE A 201 13.28 -7.14 -22.92
N ASP A 202 12.80 -7.74 -24.00
CA ASP A 202 13.15 -9.07 -24.44
C ASP A 202 13.90 -8.97 -25.77
N GLU A 203 15.23 -8.86 -25.73
CA GLU A 203 16.10 -8.56 -26.89
C GLU A 203 16.31 -9.76 -27.86
N LEU A 204 15.46 -10.78 -27.80
CA LEU A 204 15.51 -11.92 -28.72
C LEU A 204 14.93 -11.54 -30.08
N ASP A 205 15.69 -10.79 -30.91
CA ASP A 205 15.47 -10.70 -32.36
C ASP A 205 16.66 -10.16 -33.20
N HIS A 206 17.89 -10.05 -32.67
CA HIS A 206 19.04 -9.58 -33.47
C HIS A 206 20.07 -10.65 -33.90
N GLU A 207 19.89 -11.93 -33.55
CA GLU A 207 20.81 -12.99 -34.02
C GLU A 207 20.36 -13.72 -35.30
N LEU A 208 19.25 -13.32 -35.93
CA LEU A 208 18.75 -13.96 -37.17
C LEU A 208 19.07 -13.22 -38.49
N ASP A 209 19.75 -12.07 -38.45
CA ASP A 209 20.04 -11.26 -39.65
C ASP A 209 21.49 -11.38 -40.20
N HIS A 210 22.26 -12.36 -39.72
CA HIS A 210 23.58 -12.69 -40.27
C HIS A 210 23.68 -14.13 -40.77
N ALA A 211 22.76 -14.50 -41.67
CA ALA A 211 22.87 -15.70 -42.49
C ALA A 211 22.41 -15.44 -43.93
N LEU A 212 23.02 -14.46 -44.58
CA LEU A 212 23.08 -14.40 -46.05
C LEU A 212 24.56 -14.46 -46.44
N ASP A 213 25.09 -15.69 -46.52
CA ASP A 213 26.37 -15.97 -47.17
C ASP A 213 26.13 -16.10 -48.68
N PRO A 214 26.83 -15.33 -49.56
CA PRO A 214 26.58 -15.30 -51.00
C PRO A 214 26.99 -16.54 -51.81
N ASP A 215 27.68 -17.54 -51.24
CA ASP A 215 28.42 -18.55 -52.04
C ASP A 215 27.99 -20.02 -51.89
N ALA A 216 26.70 -20.30 -51.65
CA ALA A 216 26.19 -21.67 -51.63
C ALA A 216 25.89 -22.22 -53.04
N VAL A 217 26.92 -22.58 -53.81
CA VAL A 217 26.81 -23.55 -54.90
C VAL A 217 27.91 -24.62 -54.79
N SER A 218 27.45 -25.86 -54.56
CA SER A 218 27.98 -27.12 -55.09
C SER A 218 28.26 -28.23 -54.06
N LEU A 219 27.79 -29.41 -54.48
CA LEU A 219 28.24 -30.77 -54.17
C LEU A 219 27.55 -31.54 -53.04
N ILE A 220 26.64 -32.40 -53.51
CA ILE A 220 26.01 -33.54 -52.87
C ILE A 220 27.08 -34.64 -52.63
N GLY A 221 27.09 -35.23 -51.43
CA GLY A 221 27.90 -36.41 -51.10
C GLY A 221 27.33 -37.16 -49.88
N HIS A 222 27.17 -38.48 -50.04
CA HIS A 222 26.45 -39.42 -49.18
C HIS A 222 26.92 -39.58 -47.72
N GLY A 223 25.96 -39.84 -46.83
CA GLY A 223 25.99 -41.03 -45.95
C GLY A 223 26.16 -40.82 -44.43
N SER A 224 25.41 -41.63 -43.67
CA SER A 224 25.59 -42.04 -42.27
C SER A 224 24.86 -41.25 -41.16
N ARG A 225 23.88 -41.94 -40.53
CA ARG A 225 23.24 -41.63 -39.24
C ARG A 225 24.23 -41.69 -38.07
N SER A 226 24.19 -40.71 -37.18
CA SER A 226 24.64 -40.80 -35.78
C SER A 226 23.87 -39.76 -34.93
N PRO A 227 23.73 -39.95 -33.60
CA PRO A 227 22.65 -39.35 -32.81
C PRO A 227 22.92 -37.89 -32.42
N SER A 228 21.82 -37.16 -32.23
CA SER A 228 21.77 -35.78 -31.74
C SER A 228 22.62 -35.60 -30.48
N PRO A 229 23.59 -34.67 -30.44
CA PRO A 229 24.14 -34.23 -29.18
C PRO A 229 23.09 -33.40 -28.45
N ALA A 230 22.87 -33.74 -27.17
CA ALA A 230 22.09 -32.92 -26.26
C ALA A 230 22.58 -31.47 -26.33
N ALA A 231 21.67 -30.54 -26.63
CA ALA A 231 21.94 -29.13 -26.56
C ALA A 231 22.32 -28.79 -25.11
N VAL A 232 23.61 -28.67 -24.87
CA VAL A 232 24.19 -28.11 -23.66
C VAL A 232 23.67 -26.69 -23.58
N VAL A 233 22.74 -26.43 -22.65
CA VAL A 233 22.37 -25.08 -22.25
C VAL A 233 23.67 -24.41 -21.78
N PRO A 234 24.11 -23.30 -22.38
CA PRO A 234 25.31 -22.62 -21.91
C PRO A 234 25.08 -22.17 -20.46
N THR A 235 25.80 -22.76 -19.52
CA THR A 235 25.94 -22.22 -18.18
C THR A 235 26.75 -20.94 -18.30
N LEU A 236 26.07 -19.79 -18.39
CA LEU A 236 26.72 -18.50 -18.27
C LEU A 236 27.45 -18.44 -16.91
N PRO A 237 28.74 -18.10 -16.88
CA PRO A 237 29.46 -17.92 -15.62
C PRO A 237 28.80 -16.81 -14.82
N THR A 238 28.38 -17.11 -13.60
CA THR A 238 27.68 -16.22 -12.68
C THR A 238 28.48 -15.00 -12.21
N ASN A 239 29.73 -14.85 -12.68
CA ASN A 239 30.71 -13.90 -12.13
C ASN A 239 31.02 -12.71 -13.06
N GLU A 240 30.40 -12.62 -14.25
CA GLU A 240 30.72 -11.55 -15.23
C GLU A 240 29.50 -10.87 -15.84
N ILE A 241 28.38 -10.74 -15.11
CA ILE A 241 27.27 -9.88 -15.55
C ILE A 241 27.43 -8.51 -14.87
N PRO A 242 27.71 -7.42 -15.60
CA PRO A 242 27.90 -6.11 -15.00
C PRO A 242 26.62 -5.62 -14.32
N THR A 243 26.74 -5.24 -13.05
CA THR A 243 25.73 -4.47 -12.32
C THR A 243 25.68 -3.08 -12.98
N GLN A 244 24.73 -2.85 -13.90
CA GLN A 244 24.57 -1.54 -14.53
C GLN A 244 23.96 -0.54 -13.54
N PHE A 245 24.69 0.55 -13.29
CA PHE A 245 24.21 1.72 -12.55
C PHE A 245 23.65 2.74 -13.54
N TRP A 246 22.44 3.24 -13.29
CA TRP A 246 21.70 4.07 -14.24
C TRP A 246 21.67 5.55 -13.81
N ASP A 247 21.58 6.44 -14.80
CA ASP A 247 21.47 7.88 -14.58
C ASP A 247 20.11 8.26 -13.94
N ALA A 248 20.10 9.36 -13.18
CA ALA A 248 18.96 9.77 -12.36
C ALA A 248 17.68 10.11 -13.15
N GLU A 249 17.80 10.37 -14.45
CA GLU A 249 16.68 10.81 -15.31
C GLU A 249 15.70 9.68 -15.66
N ASP A 250 16.17 8.42 -15.70
CA ASP A 250 15.35 7.22 -15.97
C ASP A 250 15.06 6.42 -14.69
N SER A 251 14.88 7.09 -13.56
CA SER A 251 14.90 6.44 -12.25
C SER A 251 13.49 6.34 -11.61
N LEU A 252 13.08 5.12 -11.22
CA LEU A 252 11.76 4.85 -10.65
C LEU A 252 11.79 4.83 -9.12
N TYR A 253 11.01 5.73 -8.50
CA TYR A 253 10.79 5.80 -7.05
C TYR A 253 9.38 5.37 -6.60
N VAL A 254 8.54 4.91 -7.53
CA VAL A 254 7.13 4.72 -7.21
C VAL A 254 6.94 3.43 -6.42
N MET A 255 6.60 3.61 -5.15
CA MET A 255 6.36 2.56 -4.18
C MET A 255 4.87 2.45 -3.85
N TYR A 256 4.42 1.24 -3.61
CA TYR A 256 3.08 0.96 -3.13
C TYR A 256 3.11 -0.03 -1.98
N ARG A 257 2.09 0.06 -1.13
CA ARG A 257 1.69 -1.00 -0.22
C ARG A 257 0.67 -1.87 -0.90
N ALA A 258 0.80 -3.18 -0.76
CA ALA A 258 -0.13 -4.14 -1.32
C ALA A 258 -0.90 -4.83 -0.21
N PHE A 259 -2.21 -4.90 -0.38
CA PHE A 259 -3.14 -5.45 0.60
C PHE A 259 -3.98 -6.55 -0.03
N PRO A 260 -3.91 -7.79 0.49
CA PRO A 260 -4.74 -8.87 -0.03
C PRO A 260 -6.21 -8.55 0.20
N VAL A 261 -7.00 -8.57 -0.86
CA VAL A 261 -8.45 -8.46 -0.81
C VAL A 261 -9.02 -9.87 -0.69
N PRO A 262 -9.64 -10.23 0.45
CA PRO A 262 -10.19 -11.57 0.64
C PRO A 262 -11.28 -11.84 -0.39
N ASP A 263 -11.23 -13.01 -1.03
CA ASP A 263 -12.32 -13.49 -1.86
C ASP A 263 -13.40 -14.12 -0.97
N LEU A 264 -14.53 -13.44 -0.83
CA LEU A 264 -15.64 -13.89 0.03
C LEU A 264 -16.75 -14.58 -0.80
N ARG A 265 -16.55 -14.80 -2.10
CA ARG A 265 -17.58 -15.36 -3.00
C ARG A 265 -17.87 -16.83 -2.70
N GLU A 266 -16.92 -17.61 -2.19
CA GLU A 266 -17.12 -19.04 -1.92
C GLU A 266 -16.34 -19.59 -0.70
N LYS A 267 -17.07 -20.28 0.19
CA LYS A 267 -16.54 -21.28 1.15
C LYS A 267 -16.56 -22.71 0.56
N THR A 268 -16.78 -22.85 -0.74
CA THR A 268 -16.98 -24.14 -1.42
C THR A 268 -15.76 -24.53 -2.26
N SER A 269 -15.08 -25.59 -1.81
CA SER A 269 -14.08 -26.36 -2.55
C SER A 269 -12.90 -25.58 -3.15
N ALA A 270 -11.77 -25.64 -2.44
CA ALA A 270 -10.46 -25.75 -3.08
C ALA A 270 -10.45 -27.00 -3.98
N LYS A 271 -10.98 -26.87 -5.20
CA LYS A 271 -10.77 -27.83 -6.28
C LYS A 271 -9.88 -27.15 -7.31
N ASN A 272 -8.60 -27.50 -7.21
CA ASN A 272 -7.57 -27.43 -8.23
C ASN A 272 -7.22 -26.02 -8.75
N GLY A 273 -6.21 -25.41 -8.13
CA GLY A 273 -5.50 -24.25 -8.67
C GLY A 273 -5.05 -23.29 -7.58
N CYS A 274 -3.83 -22.78 -7.67
CA CYS A 274 -3.33 -21.68 -6.84
C CYS A 274 -4.25 -20.47 -7.06
N ALA A 275 -5.22 -20.24 -6.18
CA ALA A 275 -6.13 -19.11 -6.31
C ALA A 275 -5.35 -17.82 -6.04
N VAL A 276 -5.10 -17.05 -7.10
CA VAL A 276 -4.39 -15.78 -6.98
C VAL A 276 -5.25 -14.78 -6.25
N ILE A 277 -4.75 -14.25 -5.14
CA ILE A 277 -5.46 -13.30 -4.28
C ILE A 277 -5.33 -11.90 -4.89
N PRO A 278 -6.45 -11.20 -5.21
CA PRO A 278 -6.38 -9.83 -5.71
C PRO A 278 -5.74 -8.88 -4.68
N MET A 279 -4.88 -7.98 -5.14
CA MET A 279 -4.14 -7.06 -4.27
C MET A 279 -4.57 -5.60 -4.50
N LEU A 280 -5.07 -4.95 -3.46
CA LEU A 280 -5.27 -3.50 -3.44
C LEU A 280 -3.91 -2.81 -3.27
N LEU A 281 -3.58 -1.89 -4.16
CA LEU A 281 -2.34 -1.11 -4.11
C LEU A 281 -2.59 0.30 -3.58
N ILE A 282 -1.84 0.74 -2.57
CA ILE A 282 -1.91 2.11 -2.07
C ILE A 282 -0.54 2.75 -2.29
N ASN A 283 -0.52 3.84 -3.06
CA ASN A 283 0.66 4.68 -3.14
C ASN A 283 0.82 5.45 -1.83
N GLU A 284 2.03 5.46 -1.30
CA GLU A 284 2.42 6.37 -0.22
C GLU A 284 3.29 7.49 -0.82
N LEU A 285 3.09 8.72 -0.37
CA LEU A 285 3.87 9.88 -0.79
C LEU A 285 4.90 10.18 0.30
N SER A 286 6.18 10.09 -0.04
CA SER A 286 7.28 10.38 0.89
C SER A 286 7.31 11.85 1.34
N ASP A 287 6.84 12.75 0.49
CA ASP A 287 6.71 14.20 0.72
C ASP A 287 5.27 14.64 1.08
N GLY A 288 4.31 13.72 1.08
CA GLY A 288 2.89 14.01 1.31
C GLY A 288 2.51 14.28 2.76
N GLY A 289 3.47 14.41 3.67
CA GLY A 289 3.24 14.61 5.09
C GLY A 289 2.39 13.50 5.73
N ILE A 290 1.63 13.86 6.76
CA ILE A 290 0.72 12.95 7.48
C ILE A 290 -0.29 12.23 6.57
N PRO A 291 -1.00 12.90 5.64
CA PRO A 291 -2.00 12.22 4.78
C PRO A 291 -1.37 11.36 3.67
N GLY A 292 -0.04 11.45 3.46
CA GLY A 292 0.68 10.69 2.45
C GLY A 292 0.92 9.22 2.80
N LYS A 293 0.64 8.78 4.03
CA LYS A 293 1.01 7.46 4.54
C LYS A 293 -0.19 6.63 4.99
N VAL A 294 -0.01 5.31 4.97
CA VAL A 294 -0.90 4.37 5.65
C VAL A 294 -0.41 4.17 7.08
N TRP A 295 -1.21 4.63 8.04
CA TRP A 295 -0.90 4.53 9.47
C TRP A 295 -1.36 3.21 10.09
N ASP A 296 -0.70 2.77 11.16
CA ASP A 296 -0.91 1.46 11.80
C ASP A 296 -2.39 1.18 12.14
N SER A 297 -3.12 2.18 12.62
CA SER A 297 -4.55 2.02 12.93
C SER A 297 -5.39 1.73 11.70
N ALA A 298 -4.99 2.20 10.51
CA ALA A 298 -5.65 1.87 9.26
C ALA A 298 -5.48 0.38 8.92
N TYR A 299 -4.30 -0.22 9.14
CA TYR A 299 -4.06 -1.66 8.99
C TYR A 299 -4.90 -2.48 9.98
N VAL A 300 -4.97 -2.05 11.24
CA VAL A 300 -5.74 -2.74 12.27
C VAL A 300 -7.23 -2.67 11.98
N LEU A 301 -7.76 -1.50 11.64
CA LEU A 301 -9.17 -1.33 11.31
C LEU A 301 -9.56 -2.05 10.01
N SER A 302 -8.71 -2.04 8.97
CA SER A 302 -9.00 -2.79 7.75
C SER A 302 -9.09 -4.29 8.01
N GLY A 303 -8.18 -4.85 8.83
CA GLY A 303 -8.23 -6.24 9.26
C GLY A 303 -9.47 -6.55 10.11
N PHE A 304 -9.81 -5.66 11.04
CA PHE A 304 -11.00 -5.78 11.88
C PHE A 304 -12.29 -5.82 11.04
N PHE A 305 -12.47 -4.88 10.10
CA PHE A 305 -13.64 -4.89 9.23
C PHE A 305 -13.65 -6.07 8.27
N SER A 306 -12.50 -6.50 7.77
CA SER A 306 -12.38 -7.74 6.97
C SER A 306 -12.92 -8.95 7.73
N ASN A 307 -12.51 -9.12 8.98
CA ASN A 307 -12.99 -10.18 9.85
C ASN A 307 -14.48 -10.05 10.17
N MET A 308 -14.95 -8.83 10.44
CA MET A 308 -16.36 -8.54 10.70
C MET A 308 -17.26 -8.89 9.51
N ILE A 309 -16.85 -8.49 8.29
CA ILE A 309 -17.57 -8.79 7.05
C ILE A 309 -17.52 -10.29 6.76
N SER A 310 -16.37 -10.94 6.98
CA SER A 310 -16.23 -12.40 6.80
C SER A 310 -17.16 -13.20 7.71
N ARG A 311 -17.45 -12.69 8.92
CA ARG A 311 -18.41 -13.31 9.85
C ARG A 311 -19.87 -12.99 9.50
N ASN A 312 -20.13 -11.80 8.94
CA ASN A 312 -21.46 -11.40 8.49
C ASN A 312 -21.37 -10.72 7.11
N LEU A 313 -21.54 -11.51 6.05
CA LEU A 313 -21.41 -11.06 4.66
C LEU A 313 -22.42 -9.98 4.28
N LYS A 314 -23.53 -9.86 5.03
CA LYS A 314 -24.56 -8.84 4.83
C LYS A 314 -24.28 -7.55 5.60
N TRP A 315 -23.17 -7.47 6.34
CA TRP A 315 -22.89 -6.33 7.21
C TRP A 315 -22.86 -5.00 6.43
N MET A 316 -22.47 -4.98 5.16
CA MET A 316 -22.45 -3.76 4.36
C MET A 316 -23.80 -3.42 3.69
N GLU A 317 -24.79 -4.32 3.68
CA GLU A 317 -26.04 -4.13 2.92
C GLU A 317 -26.75 -2.82 3.28
N GLY A 318 -26.90 -1.94 2.29
CA GLY A 318 -27.57 -0.65 2.37
C GLY A 318 -26.91 0.39 3.29
N LYS A 319 -25.77 0.07 3.91
CA LYS A 319 -25.12 0.98 4.85
C LYS A 319 -24.41 2.12 4.15
N HIS A 320 -24.52 3.31 4.72
CA HIS A 320 -23.61 4.41 4.41
C HIS A 320 -22.45 4.44 5.43
N ILE A 321 -21.27 4.08 4.94
CA ILE A 321 -20.00 4.04 5.66
C ILE A 321 -19.18 5.28 5.27
N VAL A 322 -18.74 6.05 6.26
CA VAL A 322 -17.89 7.23 6.06
C VAL A 322 -16.49 6.91 6.60
N ASP A 323 -15.47 7.04 5.75
CA ASP A 323 -14.06 6.99 6.13
C ASP A 323 -13.59 8.44 6.38
N LEU A 324 -13.37 8.78 7.64
CA LEU A 324 -13.11 10.15 8.12
C LEU A 324 -11.62 10.43 8.23
N SER A 325 -11.15 11.46 7.52
CA SER A 325 -9.73 11.86 7.46
C SER A 325 -8.86 10.71 6.99
N ALA A 326 -9.22 10.19 5.82
CA ALA A 326 -8.74 8.92 5.30
C ALA A 326 -7.28 8.93 4.82
N GLY A 327 -6.64 10.09 4.73
CA GLY A 327 -5.28 10.30 4.24
C GLY A 327 -5.11 9.76 2.82
N THR A 328 -4.54 8.56 2.71
CA THR A 328 -4.35 7.84 1.43
C THR A 328 -5.66 7.30 0.84
N GLY A 329 -6.72 7.23 1.64
CA GLY A 329 -8.00 6.60 1.28
C GLY A 329 -8.04 5.10 1.49
N PHE A 330 -7.03 4.52 2.14
CA PHE A 330 -6.84 3.07 2.22
C PHE A 330 -8.06 2.32 2.76
N VAL A 331 -8.60 2.69 3.93
CA VAL A 331 -9.67 1.91 4.58
C VAL A 331 -10.93 1.88 3.71
N GLY A 332 -11.38 3.04 3.23
CA GLY A 332 -12.55 3.13 2.36
C GLY A 332 -12.37 2.42 1.01
N LEU A 333 -11.19 2.51 0.38
CA LEU A 333 -10.88 1.79 -0.87
C LEU A 333 -10.82 0.27 -0.65
N PHE A 334 -10.30 -0.17 0.49
CA PHE A 334 -10.27 -1.58 0.88
C PHE A 334 -11.68 -2.13 1.07
N LEU A 335 -12.55 -1.42 1.78
CA LEU A 335 -13.97 -1.81 1.93
C LEU A 335 -14.71 -1.84 0.59
N ALA A 336 -14.45 -0.87 -0.29
CA ALA A 336 -15.02 -0.86 -1.63
C ALA A 336 -14.55 -2.08 -2.46
N SER A 337 -13.32 -2.53 -2.25
CA SER A 337 -12.76 -3.71 -2.91
C SER A 337 -13.36 -5.01 -2.34
N ILE A 338 -13.51 -5.13 -1.02
CA ILE A 338 -14.21 -6.27 -0.39
C ILE A 338 -15.66 -6.37 -0.87
N ALA A 339 -16.35 -5.24 -1.07
CA ALA A 339 -17.72 -5.28 -1.58
C ALA A 339 -17.83 -5.97 -2.95
N SER A 340 -16.77 -5.93 -3.77
CA SER A 340 -16.71 -6.65 -5.06
C SER A 340 -16.59 -8.17 -4.93
N THR A 341 -16.16 -8.67 -3.76
CA THR A 341 -15.92 -10.09 -3.49
C THR A 341 -17.02 -10.73 -2.64
N LEU A 342 -18.14 -10.05 -2.38
CA LEU A 342 -19.27 -10.66 -1.67
C LEU A 342 -20.14 -11.53 -2.60
N PRO A 343 -20.74 -12.64 -2.10
CA PRO A 343 -21.56 -13.55 -2.91
C PRO A 343 -22.89 -12.92 -3.38
N HIS A 344 -23.35 -13.32 -4.57
CA HIS A 344 -24.56 -12.80 -5.26
C HIS A 344 -25.86 -13.30 -4.59
N PRO A 345 -26.90 -12.48 -4.31
CA PRO A 345 -27.51 -11.50 -5.22
C PRO A 345 -27.72 -10.05 -4.76
N THR A 346 -27.11 -9.62 -3.66
CA THR A 346 -27.40 -8.28 -3.09
C THR A 346 -26.57 -7.12 -3.63
N PHE A 347 -25.51 -7.36 -4.43
CA PHE A 347 -24.58 -6.30 -4.86
C PHE A 347 -24.16 -6.27 -6.34
N ALA A 348 -24.37 -7.33 -7.14
CA ALA A 348 -23.77 -7.44 -8.48
C ALA A 348 -24.75 -7.35 -9.66
N THR A 349 -26.03 -7.09 -9.42
CA THR A 349 -26.88 -6.53 -10.48
C THR A 349 -26.38 -5.13 -10.79
N ALA A 350 -26.04 -4.85 -12.06
CA ALA A 350 -25.50 -3.56 -12.54
C ALA A 350 -26.37 -2.32 -12.22
N THR A 351 -27.53 -2.51 -11.61
CA THR A 351 -28.41 -1.48 -11.08
C THR A 351 -28.13 -1.27 -9.59
N MET A 352 -27.69 -0.06 -9.23
CA MET A 352 -27.58 0.38 -7.83
C MET A 352 -28.92 0.17 -7.12
N THR A 353 -28.95 -0.76 -6.16
CA THR A 353 -30.14 -1.09 -5.37
C THR A 353 -30.13 -0.35 -4.03
N PRO A 354 -31.25 -0.30 -3.29
CA PRO A 354 -31.26 0.15 -1.90
C PRO A 354 -30.33 -0.66 -0.97
N THR A 355 -29.95 -1.88 -1.36
CA THR A 355 -29.02 -2.74 -0.61
C THR A 355 -27.57 -2.48 -0.96
N THR A 356 -27.26 -1.66 -1.97
CA THR A 356 -25.88 -1.32 -2.33
C THR A 356 -25.23 -0.47 -1.22
N PRO A 357 -24.01 -0.80 -0.76
CA PRO A 357 -23.34 -0.02 0.26
C PRO A 357 -22.90 1.31 -0.34
N HIS A 358 -22.98 2.35 0.47
CA HIS A 358 -22.44 3.66 0.14
C HIS A 358 -21.19 3.87 0.98
N ILE A 359 -20.06 4.13 0.34
CA ILE A 359 -18.79 4.42 0.98
C ILE A 359 -18.42 5.84 0.58
N THR A 360 -18.27 6.73 1.56
CA THR A 360 -17.75 8.07 1.33
C THR A 360 -16.42 8.24 2.03
N ILE A 361 -15.36 8.43 1.25
CA ILE A 361 -14.02 8.72 1.74
C ILE A 361 -13.88 10.23 1.86
N THR A 362 -13.46 10.71 3.03
CA THR A 362 -13.40 12.12 3.34
C THR A 362 -12.04 12.53 3.87
N ASP A 363 -11.61 13.73 3.49
CA ASP A 363 -10.41 14.39 4.02
C ASP A 363 -10.46 15.88 3.67
N LEU A 364 -9.42 16.63 4.03
CA LEU A 364 -9.21 18.00 3.58
C LEU A 364 -8.93 18.06 2.08
N PRO A 365 -9.19 19.20 1.41
CA PRO A 365 -9.07 19.32 -0.05
C PRO A 365 -7.72 18.87 -0.63
N HIS A 366 -6.62 19.08 0.08
CA HIS A 366 -5.27 18.75 -0.39
C HIS A 366 -5.02 17.24 -0.47
N ALA A 367 -5.70 16.42 0.34
CA ALA A 367 -5.55 14.96 0.33
C ALA A 367 -6.40 14.28 -0.77
N LEU A 368 -7.47 14.93 -1.23
CA LEU A 368 -8.43 14.33 -2.18
C LEU A 368 -7.78 13.91 -3.50
N ALA A 369 -6.82 14.70 -4.02
CA ALA A 369 -6.10 14.36 -5.25
C ALA A 369 -5.34 13.03 -5.11
N HIS A 370 -4.75 12.79 -3.93
CA HIS A 370 -4.04 11.55 -3.64
C HIS A 370 -5.00 10.36 -3.52
N ILE A 371 -6.12 10.53 -2.81
CA ILE A 371 -7.18 9.51 -2.72
C ILE A 371 -7.70 9.14 -4.12
N HIS A 372 -7.91 10.12 -5.00
CA HIS A 372 -8.31 9.87 -6.39
C HIS A 372 -7.24 9.12 -7.19
N LYS A 373 -5.95 9.38 -6.96
CA LYS A 373 -4.84 8.61 -7.57
C LYS A 373 -4.91 7.14 -7.14
N ASN A 374 -5.07 6.88 -5.83
CA ASN A 374 -5.21 5.51 -5.31
C ASN A 374 -6.48 4.83 -5.81
N LEU A 375 -7.60 5.53 -5.97
CA LEU A 375 -8.80 4.97 -6.59
C LEU A 375 -8.53 4.53 -8.04
N ARG A 376 -7.87 5.37 -8.85
CA ARG A 376 -7.56 5.03 -10.26
C ARG A 376 -6.68 3.79 -10.36
N LEU A 377 -5.68 3.67 -9.49
CA LEU A 377 -4.79 2.51 -9.41
C LEU A 377 -5.57 1.20 -9.18
N ASN A 378 -6.66 1.26 -8.42
CA ASN A 378 -7.48 0.10 -8.03
C ASN A 378 -8.82 0.01 -8.76
N ALA A 379 -9.02 0.78 -9.83
CA ALA A 379 -10.30 0.82 -10.53
C ALA A 379 -10.73 -0.56 -11.07
N HIS A 380 -9.76 -1.42 -11.41
CA HIS A 380 -10.01 -2.79 -11.86
C HIS A 380 -10.67 -3.68 -10.78
N LEU A 381 -10.36 -3.46 -9.50
CA LEU A 381 -10.99 -4.18 -8.38
C LEU A 381 -12.37 -3.63 -8.03
N ILE A 382 -12.56 -2.31 -8.14
CA ILE A 382 -13.75 -1.64 -7.61
C ILE A 382 -14.85 -1.49 -8.68
N ALA A 383 -14.50 -1.39 -9.95
CA ALA A 383 -15.44 -1.01 -11.02
C ALA A 383 -15.84 -2.13 -11.98
N ARG A 384 -15.22 -3.33 -11.92
CA ARG A 384 -15.47 -4.42 -12.88
C ARG A 384 -15.88 -5.72 -12.18
N PRO A 385 -16.81 -6.52 -12.75
CA PRO A 385 -17.60 -6.25 -13.96
C PRO A 385 -18.76 -5.24 -13.75
N ALA A 386 -19.14 -4.95 -12.50
CA ALA A 386 -20.09 -3.91 -12.12
C ALA A 386 -19.70 -3.29 -10.76
N ARG A 387 -20.15 -2.07 -10.49
CA ARG A 387 -19.87 -1.40 -9.20
C ARG A 387 -20.67 -2.09 -8.08
N SER A 388 -19.97 -2.80 -7.20
CA SER A 388 -20.58 -3.42 -6.00
C SER A 388 -20.72 -2.46 -4.80
N ALA A 389 -20.22 -1.23 -4.92
CA ALA A 389 -20.38 -0.16 -3.96
C ALA A 389 -20.58 1.21 -4.63
N ARG A 390 -21.38 2.08 -4.00
CA ARG A 390 -21.40 3.52 -4.30
C ARG A 390 -20.19 4.14 -3.62
N LEU A 391 -19.16 4.52 -4.37
CA LEU A 391 -17.99 5.19 -3.83
C LEU A 391 -18.03 6.70 -4.13
N LYS A 392 -17.84 7.52 -3.10
CA LYS A 392 -17.65 8.98 -3.22
C LYS A 392 -16.39 9.41 -2.49
N ILE A 393 -15.73 10.43 -3.03
CA ILE A 393 -14.61 11.12 -2.38
C ILE A 393 -15.06 12.56 -2.17
N ARG A 394 -15.00 13.08 -0.95
CA ARG A 394 -15.49 14.42 -0.59
C ARG A 394 -14.58 15.15 0.37
N SER A 395 -14.55 16.47 0.26
CA SER A 395 -13.95 17.31 1.30
C SER A 395 -14.77 17.23 2.58
N LEU A 396 -14.09 17.14 3.72
CA LEU A 396 -14.66 17.41 5.02
C LEU A 396 -13.59 17.98 5.94
N ALA A 397 -13.79 19.23 6.37
CA ALA A 397 -13.05 19.80 7.48
C ALA A 397 -13.78 19.55 8.80
N TRP A 398 -13.06 19.17 9.86
CA TRP A 398 -13.67 19.00 11.18
C TRP A 398 -14.32 20.31 11.64
N GLY A 399 -15.46 20.20 12.31
CA GLY A 399 -16.25 21.32 12.80
C GLY A 399 -17.10 22.02 11.73
N CYS A 400 -16.92 21.69 10.45
CA CYS A 400 -17.66 22.29 9.34
C CYS A 400 -19.05 21.65 9.16
N ASP A 401 -20.10 22.35 9.59
CA ASP A 401 -21.47 21.83 9.50
C ASP A 401 -21.97 21.68 8.04
N ALA A 402 -21.45 22.47 7.11
CA ALA A 402 -21.82 22.39 5.70
C ALA A 402 -21.32 21.07 5.07
N ASP A 403 -20.07 20.70 5.37
CA ASP A 403 -19.47 19.47 4.86
C ASP A 403 -20.18 18.24 5.43
N VAL A 404 -20.45 18.23 6.73
CA VAL A 404 -21.17 17.12 7.40
C VAL A 404 -22.58 16.94 6.85
N ARG A 405 -23.33 18.03 6.61
CA ARG A 405 -24.70 17.96 6.06
C ARG A 405 -24.74 17.24 4.70
N ALA A 406 -23.69 17.35 3.89
CA ALA A 406 -23.63 16.71 2.57
C ALA A 406 -23.45 15.19 2.62
N LEU A 407 -23.21 14.61 3.80
CA LEU A 407 -22.94 13.18 4.00
C LEU A 407 -24.08 12.45 4.72
N ARG A 408 -24.98 13.14 5.41
CA ARG A 408 -26.00 12.48 6.22
C ARG A 408 -27.13 11.86 5.36
N PRO A 409 -27.77 10.78 5.83
CA PRO A 409 -27.44 10.00 7.03
C PRO A 409 -26.25 9.04 6.81
N CYS A 410 -25.49 8.73 7.86
CA CYS A 410 -24.46 7.66 7.84
C CYS A 410 -24.71 6.62 8.94
N ASP A 411 -24.51 5.35 8.61
CA ASP A 411 -24.69 4.21 9.53
C ASP A 411 -23.40 3.88 10.27
N VAL A 412 -22.25 4.10 9.62
CA VAL A 412 -20.93 3.83 10.18
C VAL A 412 -19.99 5.00 9.89
N VAL A 413 -19.22 5.41 10.88
CA VAL A 413 -18.06 6.30 10.72
C VAL A 413 -16.82 5.55 11.14
N ILE A 414 -15.78 5.57 10.31
CA ILE A 414 -14.48 4.97 10.59
C ILE A 414 -13.46 6.09 10.66
N ALA A 415 -12.62 6.10 11.69
CA ALA A 415 -11.56 7.09 11.83
C ALA A 415 -10.28 6.41 12.32
N SER A 416 -9.24 6.44 11.48
CA SER A 416 -7.92 5.86 11.79
C SER A 416 -6.91 6.96 12.09
N ASP A 417 -6.28 6.91 13.27
CA ASP A 417 -5.22 7.81 13.71
C ASP A 417 -5.58 9.32 13.61
N VAL A 418 -6.84 9.65 13.97
CA VAL A 418 -7.34 11.04 13.98
C VAL A 418 -7.14 11.77 15.32
N ILE A 419 -6.69 11.07 16.36
CA ILE A 419 -6.45 11.65 17.70
C ILE A 419 -4.97 12.00 17.83
N TYR A 420 -4.60 13.20 17.38
CA TYR A 420 -3.21 13.67 17.47
C TYR A 420 -3.06 15.19 17.67
N GLU A 421 -4.04 15.99 17.22
CA GLU A 421 -4.02 17.44 17.34
C GLU A 421 -5.03 17.91 18.40
N THR A 422 -4.53 18.24 19.59
CA THR A 422 -5.36 18.53 20.77
C THR A 422 -6.21 19.78 20.59
N THR A 423 -5.71 20.77 19.84
CA THR A 423 -6.45 22.00 19.54
C THR A 423 -7.71 21.75 18.70
N LEU A 424 -7.78 20.63 17.97
CA LEU A 424 -8.89 20.28 17.09
C LEU A 424 -9.85 19.24 17.69
N PHE A 425 -9.65 18.79 18.93
CA PHE A 425 -10.51 17.78 19.55
C PHE A 425 -11.98 18.21 19.61
N ALA A 426 -12.27 19.47 19.91
CA ALA A 426 -13.65 19.98 19.91
C ALA A 426 -14.32 19.89 18.53
N ASP A 427 -13.60 20.26 17.48
CA ASP A 427 -14.10 20.20 16.12
C ASP A 427 -14.28 18.75 15.63
N LEU A 428 -13.37 17.85 16.00
CA LEU A 428 -13.49 16.43 15.72
C LEU A 428 -14.73 15.84 16.43
N VAL A 429 -14.90 16.07 17.73
CA VAL A 429 -16.07 15.59 18.48
C VAL A 429 -17.36 16.16 17.90
N LYS A 430 -17.41 17.47 17.59
CA LYS A 430 -18.55 18.11 16.92
C LYS A 430 -18.90 17.39 15.62
N THR A 431 -17.90 17.05 14.82
CA THR A 431 -18.05 16.32 13.54
C THR A 431 -18.65 14.93 13.77
N LEU A 432 -18.09 14.16 14.71
CA LEU A 432 -18.58 12.82 15.02
C LEU A 432 -20.03 12.85 15.50
N VAL A 433 -20.40 13.81 16.35
CA VAL A 433 -21.78 14.00 16.82
C VAL A 433 -22.70 14.34 15.66
N ALA A 434 -22.29 15.26 14.78
CA ALA A 434 -23.10 15.74 13.67
C ALA A 434 -23.33 14.66 12.60
N LEU A 435 -22.33 13.81 12.34
CA LEU A 435 -22.47 12.63 11.47
C LEU A 435 -23.41 11.58 12.09
N SER A 436 -23.36 11.41 13.41
CA SER A 436 -24.05 10.32 14.11
C SER A 436 -25.55 10.55 14.31
N ILE A 437 -26.35 9.61 13.84
CA ILE A 437 -27.77 9.47 14.19
C ILE A 437 -27.86 8.82 15.58
N PRO A 438 -28.56 9.44 16.56
CA PRO A 438 -28.80 8.86 17.88
C PRO A 438 -29.34 7.43 17.80
N GLY A 439 -28.75 6.51 18.58
CA GLY A 439 -29.15 5.10 18.68
C GLY A 439 -28.90 4.24 17.44
N ARG A 440 -28.29 4.79 16.38
CA ARG A 440 -28.11 4.08 15.10
C ARG A 440 -26.68 4.08 14.60
N THR A 441 -26.03 5.24 14.51
CA THR A 441 -24.69 5.32 13.92
C THR A 441 -23.65 4.72 14.86
N ARG A 442 -22.79 3.85 14.32
CA ARG A 442 -21.61 3.33 15.01
C ARG A 442 -20.36 4.05 14.52
N VAL A 443 -19.61 4.63 15.44
CA VAL A 443 -18.30 5.23 15.15
C VAL A 443 -17.22 4.27 15.62
N TYR A 444 -16.31 3.87 14.74
CA TYR A 444 -15.14 3.07 15.09
C TYR A 444 -13.90 3.95 15.01
N ILE A 445 -13.19 4.10 16.13
CA ILE A 445 -11.92 4.82 16.18
C ILE A 445 -10.81 3.83 16.49
N GLY A 446 -9.81 3.81 15.63
CA GLY A 446 -8.53 3.16 15.87
C GLY A 446 -7.46 4.24 15.95
N TYR A 447 -6.66 4.28 17.01
CA TYR A 447 -5.53 5.19 17.08
C TYR A 447 -4.39 4.58 17.89
N LYS A 448 -3.18 5.08 17.68
CA LYS A 448 -2.02 4.78 18.50
C LYS A 448 -1.50 6.06 19.13
N ARG A 449 -1.29 6.05 20.45
CA ARG A 449 -0.81 7.22 21.20
C ARG A 449 0.60 7.60 20.69
N ARG A 450 0.74 8.81 20.16
CA ARG A 450 2.02 9.36 19.67
C ARG A 450 2.18 10.79 20.15
N GLY A 451 3.09 11.02 21.10
CA GLY A 451 3.31 12.35 21.68
C GLY A 451 2.07 12.98 22.35
N LEU A 452 1.02 12.20 22.57
CA LEU A 452 -0.23 12.62 23.22
C LEU A 452 -0.13 12.31 24.71
N GLU A 453 -0.28 13.32 25.56
CA GLU A 453 -0.32 13.14 27.01
C GLU A 453 -1.59 12.39 27.43
N ARG A 454 -1.54 11.69 28.56
CA ARG A 454 -2.68 10.89 29.05
C ARG A 454 -3.87 11.79 29.37
N GLU A 455 -3.59 13.00 29.86
CA GLU A 455 -4.57 14.01 30.23
C GLU A 455 -5.31 14.55 29.01
N ASP A 456 -4.61 14.78 27.89
CA ASP A 456 -5.20 15.22 26.62
C ASP A 456 -6.12 14.15 26.02
N GLU A 457 -5.64 12.91 26.00
CA GLU A 457 -6.43 11.76 25.57
C GLU A 457 -7.69 11.58 26.44
N ALA A 458 -7.54 11.67 27.77
CA ALA A 458 -8.66 11.63 28.70
C ALA A 458 -9.62 12.81 28.48
N ALA A 459 -9.13 13.99 28.12
CA ALA A 459 -9.96 15.13 27.74
C ALA A 459 -10.79 14.84 26.48
N PHE A 460 -10.18 14.30 25.42
CA PHE A 460 -10.91 13.87 24.21
C PHE A 460 -12.04 12.90 24.54
N PHE A 461 -11.76 11.83 25.29
CA PHE A 461 -12.78 10.83 25.63
C PHE A 461 -13.84 11.35 26.59
N ARG A 462 -13.52 12.29 27.50
CA ARG A 462 -14.53 12.97 28.32
C ARG A 462 -15.53 13.72 27.44
N MET A 463 -15.06 14.49 26.45
CA MET A 463 -15.93 15.18 25.51
C MET A 463 -16.80 14.22 24.71
N CYS A 464 -16.25 13.08 24.27
CA CYS A 464 -17.03 12.03 23.62
C CYS A 464 -18.13 11.47 24.55
N ARG A 465 -17.85 11.19 25.82
CA ARG A 465 -18.83 10.61 26.78
C ARG A 465 -20.03 11.51 27.07
N GLU A 466 -19.96 12.80 26.79
CA GLU A 466 -21.12 13.71 26.87
C GLU A 466 -22.20 13.39 25.84
N HIS A 467 -21.83 12.68 24.76
CA HIS A 467 -22.71 12.40 23.62
C HIS A 467 -22.81 10.92 23.26
N PHE A 468 -21.80 10.13 23.59
CA PHE A 468 -21.65 8.75 23.16
C PHE A 468 -21.52 7.79 24.33
N ASP A 469 -22.09 6.59 24.15
CA ASP A 469 -21.66 5.41 24.87
C ASP A 469 -20.42 4.84 24.17
N ILE A 470 -19.38 4.56 24.95
CA ILE A 470 -18.06 4.14 24.46
C ILE A 470 -17.80 2.73 24.93
N THR A 471 -17.55 1.83 23.97
CA THR A 471 -17.22 0.43 24.18
C THR A 471 -15.78 0.21 23.71
N VAL A 472 -14.95 -0.41 24.55
CA VAL A 472 -13.58 -0.77 24.17
C VAL A 472 -13.60 -2.11 23.43
N ILE A 473 -12.99 -2.15 22.25
CA ILE A 473 -12.87 -3.38 21.44
C ILE A 473 -11.51 -4.03 21.69
N GLY A 474 -10.43 -3.23 21.80
CA GLY A 474 -9.11 -3.73 22.17
C GLY A 474 -8.03 -2.65 22.17
N GLY A 475 -6.81 -3.05 22.51
CA GLY A 475 -5.74 -2.15 22.94
C GLY A 475 -5.58 -2.16 24.46
N GLU A 476 -4.37 -1.89 24.96
CA GLU A 476 -3.95 -2.21 26.34
C GLU A 476 -5.00 -1.94 27.44
N ALA A 477 -5.23 -2.95 28.30
CA ALA A 477 -6.15 -2.86 29.45
C ALA A 477 -5.82 -1.71 30.41
N MET A 478 -4.55 -1.27 30.46
CA MET A 478 -4.09 -0.14 31.25
C MET A 478 -4.58 1.21 30.69
N LEU A 479 -4.86 1.29 29.38
CA LEU A 479 -5.40 2.49 28.72
C LEU A 479 -6.85 2.76 29.14
N ALA A 480 -7.67 1.71 29.22
CA ALA A 480 -9.06 1.86 29.65
C ALA A 480 -9.16 2.41 31.08
N GLN A 481 -8.30 1.94 31.98
CA GLN A 481 -8.23 2.44 33.36
C GLN A 481 -7.65 3.87 33.45
N ALA A 482 -6.62 4.17 32.66
CA ALA A 482 -5.93 5.48 32.69
C ALA A 482 -6.72 6.63 32.04
N VAL A 483 -7.53 6.35 31.01
CA VAL A 483 -8.28 7.36 30.22
C VAL A 483 -9.69 7.60 30.81
N GLY A 484 -9.93 7.13 32.04
CA GLY A 484 -11.23 7.20 32.70
C GLY A 484 -12.32 6.41 31.96
N LEU A 485 -11.94 5.44 31.12
CA LEU A 485 -12.85 4.43 30.54
C LEU A 485 -13.09 3.28 31.55
N ALA A 486 -12.74 3.48 32.82
CA ALA A 486 -13.09 2.56 33.90
C ALA A 486 -14.62 2.40 33.95
N GLY A 487 -15.11 1.20 33.62
CA GLY A 487 -16.54 0.90 33.49
C GLY A 487 -17.12 1.01 32.07
N ALA A 488 -16.30 1.29 31.04
CA ALA A 488 -16.71 1.09 29.65
C ALA A 488 -16.94 -0.41 29.38
N ASP A 489 -18.00 -0.73 28.64
CA ASP A 489 -18.25 -2.11 28.23
C ASP A 489 -17.09 -2.59 27.35
N VAL A 490 -16.59 -3.80 27.64
CA VAL A 490 -15.67 -4.52 26.76
C VAL A 490 -16.53 -5.45 25.92
N ASP A 491 -16.38 -5.38 24.60
CA ASP A 491 -17.12 -6.22 23.66
C ASP A 491 -16.20 -7.35 23.19
N ASP A 492 -16.22 -8.48 23.90
CA ASP A 492 -15.37 -9.64 23.62
C ASP A 492 -15.67 -10.24 22.24
N ASP A 493 -16.91 -10.11 21.75
CA ASP A 493 -17.33 -10.63 20.44
C ASP A 493 -16.72 -9.82 19.29
N GLU A 494 -16.80 -8.48 19.35
CA GLU A 494 -16.08 -7.60 18.41
C GLU A 494 -14.56 -7.68 18.64
N GLY A 495 -14.10 -7.77 19.90
CA GLY A 495 -12.69 -7.91 20.26
C GLY A 495 -12.04 -9.13 19.62
N ALA A 496 -12.76 -10.25 19.54
CA ALA A 496 -12.34 -11.47 18.84
C ALA A 496 -12.21 -11.31 17.31
N MET A 497 -12.65 -10.18 16.74
CA MET A 497 -12.48 -9.84 15.32
C MET A 497 -11.24 -8.99 15.07
N LEU A 498 -10.54 -8.49 16.10
CA LEU A 498 -9.29 -7.76 15.91
C LEU A 498 -8.21 -8.68 15.30
N PRO A 499 -7.46 -8.19 14.29
CA PRO A 499 -6.34 -8.97 13.74
C PRO A 499 -5.25 -9.11 14.79
N ASP A 500 -4.39 -10.14 14.68
CA ASP A 500 -3.26 -10.31 15.60
C ASP A 500 -2.29 -9.11 15.59
N LEU A 501 -2.26 -8.36 14.48
CA LEU A 501 -1.54 -7.09 14.38
C LEU A 501 -1.98 -6.08 15.45
N ALA A 502 -3.24 -6.09 15.90
CA ALA A 502 -3.73 -5.20 16.95
C ALA A 502 -2.97 -5.41 18.28
N LYS A 503 -2.71 -6.67 18.65
CA LYS A 503 -1.97 -7.03 19.87
C LYS A 503 -0.52 -6.56 19.83
N LYS A 504 0.06 -6.49 18.63
CA LYS A 504 1.47 -6.17 18.42
C LYS A 504 1.71 -4.69 18.11
N SER A 505 0.72 -3.95 17.64
CA SER A 505 0.92 -2.58 17.09
C SER A 505 0.80 -1.45 18.11
N GLY A 506 0.25 -1.72 19.31
CA GLY A 506 -0.08 -0.68 20.28
C GLY A 506 -1.28 0.18 19.88
N VAL A 507 -2.05 -0.25 18.87
CA VAL A 507 -3.27 0.43 18.44
C VAL A 507 -4.40 0.13 19.42
N PHE A 508 -5.04 1.18 19.88
CA PHE A 508 -6.29 1.13 20.61
C PHE A 508 -7.48 1.26 19.66
N VAL A 509 -8.52 0.45 19.88
CA VAL A 509 -9.74 0.42 19.09
C VAL A 509 -10.95 0.51 20.00
N CYS A 510 -11.84 1.46 19.71
CA CYS A 510 -13.12 1.58 20.39
C CYS A 510 -14.27 1.82 19.41
N ARG A 511 -15.47 1.49 19.88
CA ARG A 511 -16.74 1.80 19.23
C ARG A 511 -17.47 2.83 20.07
N MET A 512 -18.06 3.82 19.41
CA MET A 512 -18.93 4.80 20.04
C MET A 512 -20.31 4.78 19.40
N MET A 513 -21.36 4.88 20.21
CA MET A 513 -22.73 4.98 19.75
C MET A 513 -23.39 6.21 20.38
N ARG A 514 -24.01 7.06 19.56
CA ARG A 514 -24.61 8.30 20.06
C ARG A 514 -25.85 7.97 20.89
N ARG A 515 -25.94 8.51 22.11
CA ARG A 515 -27.10 8.31 23.00
C ARG A 515 -28.39 8.87 22.39
N VAL A 516 -29.49 8.13 22.55
CA VAL A 516 -30.84 8.67 22.40
C VAL A 516 -31.12 9.47 23.66
N ARG A 517 -31.25 10.80 23.52
CA ARG A 517 -31.57 11.67 24.65
C ARG A 517 -33.01 11.50 25.10
#